data_AF-A0A3Q1JB03-F1
#
_entry.id   AF-A0A3Q1JB03-F1
#
_cell.length_a   1.000
_cell.length_b   1.000
_cell.length_c   1.000
_cell.angle_alpha   90.00
_cell.angle_beta   90.00
_cell.angle_gamma   90.00
#
_symmetry.space_group_name_H-M   'P 1'
#
loop_
_entity.id
_entity.type
_entity.pdbx_description
1 polymer ?
#
loop_
_entity_poly.entity_id
_entity_poly.type
_entity_poly.pdbx_seq_one_letter_code
_entity_poly.pdbx_strand_id
1 'polypeptide(L)'
;MKWATITIDKQIRHEADYLFMMDIDSVFHGRFGAESLSQLSAVLHRGYYKTTREKFPYERRAKSRAYIPLDEGDYYYTAAVWGGYLEDMYKLVRYCYEESEVDAKNGIEAAWQEESHLN
;
A
#
# COMPACT_ATOMS: atom_id res chain seq x y z
N MET A 1 8.26 -3.12 3.95
CA MET A 1 7.31 -3.00 5.09
C MET A 1 7.60 -3.90 6.31
N LYS A 2 8.82 -4.46 6.47
CA LYS A 2 9.20 -5.36 7.59
C LYS A 2 8.78 -4.90 8.99
N TRP A 3 9.05 -3.64 9.34
CA TRP A 3 8.81 -3.13 10.68
C TRP A 3 7.33 -3.02 11.02
N ALA A 4 6.48 -2.67 10.05
CA ALA A 4 5.04 -2.63 10.25
C ALA A 4 4.50 -4.02 10.65
N THR A 5 4.93 -5.09 9.98
CA THR A 5 4.55 -6.48 10.35
C THR A 5 4.97 -6.81 11.79
N ILE A 6 6.20 -6.47 12.19
CA ILE A 6 6.71 -6.71 13.54
C ILE A 6 5.93 -5.92 14.59
N THR A 7 5.66 -4.64 14.32
CA THR A 7 4.94 -3.75 15.24
C THR A 7 3.50 -4.20 15.42
N ILE A 8 2.80 -4.58 14.33
CA ILE A 8 1.45 -5.14 14.42
C ILE A 8 1.46 -6.38 15.31
N ASP A 9 2.37 -7.34 15.06
CA ASP A 9 2.43 -8.59 15.83
C ASP A 9 2.74 -8.40 17.31
N LYS A 10 3.65 -7.49 17.65
CA LYS A 10 4.17 -7.38 19.02
C LYS A 10 3.48 -6.33 19.88
N GLN A 11 2.81 -5.36 19.27
CA GLN A 11 2.30 -4.19 19.98
C GLN A 11 0.81 -3.95 19.68
N ILE A 12 0.42 -3.90 18.40
CA ILE A 12 -0.88 -3.33 18.03
C ILE A 12 -2.01 -4.38 17.98
N ARG A 13 -1.70 -5.66 17.72
CA ARG A 13 -2.67 -6.72 17.39
C ARG A 13 -3.83 -6.89 18.40
N HIS A 14 -3.62 -6.50 19.66
CA HIS A 14 -4.64 -6.61 20.71
C HIS A 14 -5.11 -5.25 21.26
N GLU A 15 -4.79 -4.15 20.56
CA GLU A 15 -5.05 -2.78 21.00
C GLU A 15 -6.07 -2.04 20.12
N ALA A 16 -6.35 -2.53 18.91
CA ALA A 16 -7.22 -1.85 17.95
C ALA A 16 -7.96 -2.82 17.01
N ASP A 17 -9.18 -2.43 16.61
CA ASP A 17 -9.95 -3.15 15.57
C ASP A 17 -9.51 -2.76 14.15
N TYR A 18 -9.07 -1.51 13.98
CA TYR A 18 -8.66 -0.93 12.71
C TYR A 18 -7.24 -0.34 12.81
N LEU A 19 -6.52 -0.36 11.69
CA LEU A 19 -5.21 0.24 11.55
C LEU A 19 -5.19 1.16 10.32
N PHE A 20 -4.64 2.37 10.49
CA PHE A 20 -4.23 3.22 9.37
C PHE A 20 -2.72 3.40 9.40
N MET A 21 -2.11 3.27 8.23
CA MET A 21 -0.70 3.57 7.98
C MET A 21 -0.63 4.86 7.18
N MET A 22 0.17 5.81 7.67
CA MET A 22 0.29 7.14 7.09
C MET A 22 1.74 7.60 7.09
N ASP A 23 2.15 8.30 6.05
CA ASP A 23 3.45 8.97 6.02
C ASP A 23 3.52 10.11 7.02
N ILE A 24 4.68 10.29 7.65
CA ILE A 24 4.89 11.27 8.73
C ILE A 24 4.96 12.72 8.23
N ASP A 25 5.19 12.92 6.93
CA ASP A 25 5.30 14.23 6.29
C ASP A 25 3.94 14.82 5.83
N SER A 26 2.85 14.32 6.41
CA SER A 26 1.47 14.75 6.15
C SER A 26 0.86 15.53 7.32
N VAL A 27 -0.11 16.40 7.02
CA VAL A 27 -0.84 17.23 8.00
C VAL A 27 -2.34 17.07 7.81
N PHE A 28 -3.08 16.87 8.91
CA PHE A 28 -4.54 16.89 8.89
C PHE A 28 -5.06 18.33 8.83
N HIS A 29 -5.71 18.70 7.73
CA HIS A 29 -6.37 20.00 7.57
C HIS A 29 -7.87 19.97 7.92
N GLY A 30 -8.42 18.80 8.18
CA GLY A 30 -9.84 18.60 8.46
C GLY A 30 -10.09 17.28 9.18
N ARG A 31 -11.36 16.97 9.43
CA ARG A 31 -11.77 15.74 10.11
C ARG A 31 -11.44 14.52 9.24
N PHE A 32 -10.74 13.56 9.83
CA PHE A 32 -10.54 12.20 9.33
C PHE A 32 -11.12 11.26 10.39
N GLY A 33 -12.29 10.68 10.13
CA GLY A 33 -13.06 9.95 11.13
C GLY A 33 -13.64 8.63 10.64
N ALA A 34 -14.66 8.13 11.34
CA ALA A 34 -15.26 6.82 11.10
C ALA A 34 -15.77 6.57 9.67
N GLU A 35 -16.00 7.62 8.88
CA GLU A 35 -16.32 7.54 7.47
C GLU A 35 -15.22 6.88 6.61
N SER A 36 -13.98 6.84 7.09
CA SER A 36 -12.87 6.14 6.42
C SER A 36 -12.77 4.66 6.80
N LEU A 37 -13.54 4.18 7.80
CA LEU A 37 -13.45 2.80 8.25
C LEU A 37 -14.14 1.86 7.27
N SER A 38 -13.40 0.87 6.79
CA SER A 38 -13.90 -0.22 5.95
C SER A 38 -13.02 -1.46 6.17
N GLN A 39 -13.35 -2.57 5.50
CA GLN A 39 -12.49 -3.76 5.54
C GLN A 39 -11.05 -3.44 5.10
N LEU A 40 -10.92 -2.80 3.93
CA LEU A 40 -9.70 -2.18 3.43
C LEU A 40 -10.07 -0.87 2.73
N SER A 41 -9.29 0.15 3.00
CA SER A 41 -9.41 1.52 2.50
C SER A 41 -8.09 1.95 1.89
N ALA A 42 -8.13 2.40 0.65
CA ALA A 42 -6.99 2.96 -0.06
C ALA A 42 -7.34 4.36 -0.58
N VAL A 43 -6.33 5.20 -0.75
CA VAL A 43 -6.48 6.57 -1.22
C VAL A 43 -6.00 6.68 -2.66
N LEU A 44 -6.78 7.33 -3.52
CA LEU A 44 -6.36 7.65 -4.89
C LEU A 44 -5.16 8.62 -4.85
N HIS A 45 -4.09 8.29 -5.55
CA HIS A 45 -2.92 9.15 -5.60
C HIS A 45 -3.26 10.49 -6.30
N ARG A 46 -2.91 11.60 -5.65
CA ARG A 46 -3.24 12.98 -6.11
C ARG A 46 -2.76 13.30 -7.53
N GLY A 47 -1.68 12.67 -7.97
CA GLY A 47 -1.10 12.86 -9.30
C GLY A 47 -1.83 12.11 -10.43
N TYR A 48 -2.60 11.06 -10.10
CA TYR A 48 -3.10 10.09 -11.08
C TYR A 48 -4.62 9.87 -11.04
N TYR A 49 -5.34 10.40 -10.05
CA TYR A 49 -6.81 10.20 -9.92
C TYR A 49 -7.66 10.68 -11.12
N LYS A 50 -7.09 11.47 -12.05
CA LYS A 50 -7.74 11.94 -13.29
C LYS A 50 -7.06 11.43 -14.57
N THR A 51 -6.10 10.53 -14.45
CA THR A 51 -5.39 9.96 -15.61
C THR A 51 -5.95 8.59 -15.99
N THR A 52 -5.63 8.14 -17.20
CA THR A 52 -5.98 6.79 -17.67
C THR A 52 -4.94 5.77 -17.22
N ARG A 53 -5.32 4.48 -17.16
CA ARG A 53 -4.51 3.41 -16.57
C ARG A 53 -3.14 3.19 -17.21
N GLU A 54 -3.02 3.54 -18.49
CA GLU A 54 -1.76 3.43 -19.25
C GLU A 54 -0.72 4.44 -18.76
N LYS A 55 -1.16 5.50 -18.06
CA LYS A 55 -0.29 6.53 -17.47
C LYS A 55 0.01 6.28 -15.99
N PHE A 56 -0.64 5.30 -15.36
CA PHE A 56 -0.32 4.94 -13.99
C PHE A 56 1.10 4.39 -13.93
N PRO A 57 1.93 4.87 -12.99
CA PRO A 57 3.32 4.48 -12.93
C PRO A 57 3.45 3.17 -12.13
N TYR A 58 2.64 2.17 -12.45
CA TYR A 58 2.84 0.82 -11.95
C TYR A 58 4.21 0.28 -12.39
N GLU A 59 4.66 -0.75 -11.70
CA GLU A 59 5.81 -1.52 -12.17
C GLU A 59 5.48 -2.23 -13.49
N ARG A 60 6.26 -1.97 -14.54
CA ARG A 60 6.04 -2.50 -15.89
C ARG A 60 7.05 -3.57 -16.30
N ARG A 61 8.07 -3.82 -15.48
CA ARG A 61 9.04 -4.89 -15.71
C ARG A 61 8.41 -6.21 -15.23
N ALA A 62 8.05 -7.08 -16.16
CA ALA A 62 7.45 -8.39 -15.90
C ALA A 62 8.28 -9.34 -15.01
N LYS A 63 9.54 -8.99 -14.70
CA LYS A 63 10.39 -9.72 -13.76
C LYS A 63 10.10 -9.37 -12.29
N SER A 64 9.49 -8.22 -12.03
CA SER A 64 9.11 -7.81 -10.68
C SER A 64 7.80 -8.46 -10.26
N ARG A 65 7.66 -8.72 -8.97
CA ARG A 65 6.44 -9.20 -8.32
C ARG A 65 5.34 -8.15 -8.25
N ALA A 66 5.67 -6.87 -8.42
CA ALA A 66 4.72 -5.75 -8.50
C ALA A 66 4.19 -5.49 -9.93
N TYR A 67 4.52 -6.35 -10.91
CA TYR A 67 4.20 -6.11 -12.31
C TYR A 67 2.69 -6.04 -12.57
N ILE A 68 2.26 -4.94 -13.22
CA ILE A 68 0.89 -4.77 -13.73
C ILE A 68 0.95 -4.44 -15.23
N PRO A 69 0.26 -5.19 -16.12
CA PRO A 69 0.14 -4.89 -17.55
C PRO A 69 -0.50 -3.53 -17.87
N LEU A 70 -0.24 -2.98 -19.06
CA LEU A 70 -0.74 -1.65 -19.46
C LEU A 70 -2.27 -1.56 -19.52
N ASP A 71 -2.93 -2.67 -19.82
CA ASP A 71 -4.39 -2.80 -19.97
C ASP A 71 -5.11 -3.18 -18.67
N GLU A 72 -4.36 -3.43 -17.58
CA GLU A 72 -4.89 -3.75 -16.25
C GLU A 72 -4.78 -2.56 -15.28
N GLY A 73 -5.53 -2.64 -14.17
CA GLY A 73 -5.56 -1.64 -13.09
C GLY A 73 -6.81 -0.75 -13.11
N ASP A 74 -7.46 -0.65 -11.95
CA ASP A 74 -8.64 0.19 -11.74
C ASP A 74 -8.24 1.63 -11.40
N TYR A 75 -7.32 1.78 -10.44
CA TYR A 75 -6.87 3.07 -9.91
C TYR A 75 -5.41 2.98 -9.48
N TYR A 76 -4.72 4.12 -9.46
CA TYR A 76 -3.41 4.23 -8.81
C TYR A 76 -3.58 4.73 -7.38
N TYR A 77 -3.38 3.84 -6.41
CA TYR A 77 -3.45 4.10 -4.98
C TYR A 77 -2.12 4.61 -4.44
N THR A 78 -2.17 5.45 -3.40
CA THR A 78 -0.96 5.91 -2.72
C THR A 78 -0.63 5.07 -1.49
N ALA A 79 0.66 4.82 -1.25
CA ALA A 79 1.15 4.24 0.00
C ALA A 79 1.15 5.25 1.17
N ALA A 80 0.94 6.54 0.88
CA ALA A 80 0.98 7.60 1.89
C ALA A 80 -0.16 7.53 2.90
N VAL A 81 -1.33 6.96 2.54
CA VAL A 81 -2.46 6.73 3.45
C VAL A 81 -3.28 5.52 2.98
N TRP A 82 -3.41 4.54 3.86
CA TRP A 82 -4.19 3.33 3.64
C TRP A 82 -4.51 2.68 5.00
N GLY A 83 -5.58 1.91 5.07
CA GLY A 83 -6.03 1.35 6.34
C GLY A 83 -7.14 0.33 6.19
N GLY A 84 -7.61 -0.23 7.29
CA GLY A 84 -8.65 -1.25 7.29
C GLY A 84 -8.71 -2.02 8.61
N TYR A 85 -9.38 -3.17 8.61
CA TYR A 85 -9.35 -4.08 9.75
C TYR A 85 -7.91 -4.51 10.02
N LEU A 86 -7.55 -4.61 11.30
CA LEU A 86 -6.18 -4.90 11.72
C LEU A 86 -5.63 -6.18 11.06
N GLU A 87 -6.42 -7.26 11.03
CA GLU A 87 -5.99 -8.53 10.46
C GLU A 87 -5.86 -8.50 8.94
N ASP A 88 -6.69 -7.73 8.25
CA ASP A 88 -6.60 -7.59 6.79
C ASP A 88 -5.43 -6.68 6.40
N MET A 89 -5.19 -5.62 7.16
CA MET A 89 -3.98 -4.79 7.04
C MET A 89 -2.71 -5.60 7.31
N TYR A 90 -2.70 -6.44 8.34
CA TYR A 90 -1.56 -7.31 8.63
C TYR A 90 -1.22 -8.22 7.44
N LYS A 91 -2.23 -8.87 6.86
CA LYS A 91 -2.05 -9.72 5.67
C LYS A 91 -1.49 -8.93 4.49
N LEU A 92 -2.05 -7.75 4.21
CA LEU A 92 -1.62 -6.91 3.10
C LEU A 92 -0.17 -6.42 3.28
N VAL A 93 0.15 -5.84 4.44
CA VAL A 93 1.52 -5.37 4.78
C VAL A 93 2.54 -6.51 4.69
N ARG A 94 2.18 -7.68 5.21
CA ARG A 94 3.05 -8.86 5.17
C ARG A 94 3.24 -9.35 3.73
N TYR A 95 2.19 -9.40 2.93
CA TYR A 95 2.25 -9.78 1.52
C TYR A 95 3.17 -8.84 0.72
N CYS A 96 2.96 -7.51 0.83
CA CYS A 96 3.81 -6.53 0.16
C CYS A 96 5.27 -6.65 0.58
N TYR A 97 5.54 -6.91 1.87
CA TYR A 97 6.90 -7.16 2.35
C TYR A 97 7.51 -8.44 1.76
N GLU A 98 6.80 -9.57 1.81
CA GLU A 98 7.29 -10.85 1.29
C GLU A 98 7.58 -10.76 -0.23
N GLU A 99 6.72 -10.09 -1.00
CA GLU A 99 6.93 -9.88 -2.43
C GLU A 99 8.10 -8.93 -2.73
N SER A 100 8.28 -7.88 -1.91
CA SER A 100 9.45 -6.99 -2.02
C SER A 100 10.78 -7.73 -1.73
N GLU A 101 10.77 -8.70 -0.82
CA GLU A 101 11.93 -9.53 -0.53
C GLU A 101 12.25 -10.51 -1.67
N VAL A 102 11.24 -10.98 -2.40
CA VAL A 102 11.44 -11.79 -3.61
C VAL A 102 12.09 -10.95 -4.71
N ASP A 103 11.62 -9.72 -4.92
CA ASP A 103 12.23 -8.79 -5.87
C ASP A 103 13.69 -8.47 -5.51
N ALA A 104 13.95 -8.15 -4.23
CA ALA A 104 15.30 -7.86 -3.76
C ALA A 104 16.26 -9.05 -3.98
N LYS A 105 15.82 -10.29 -3.72
CA LYS A 105 16.61 -11.50 -4.00
C LYS A 105 16.92 -11.69 -5.50
N ASN A 106 16.05 -11.19 -6.37
CA ASN A 106 16.23 -11.20 -7.82
C ASN A 106 17.00 -9.97 -8.34
N GLY A 107 17.49 -9.10 -7.45
CA GLY A 107 18.22 -7.87 -7.83
C GLY A 107 17.32 -6.81 -8.44
N ILE A 108 16.03 -6.80 -8.08
CA ILE A 108 15.03 -5.84 -8.55
C ILE A 108 14.53 -5.04 -7.34
N GLU A 109 14.36 -3.74 -7.55
CA GLU A 109 13.57 -2.87 -6.68
C GLU A 109 12.46 -2.29 -7.55
N ALA A 110 11.21 -2.43 -7.11
CA ALA A 110 10.05 -1.94 -7.84
C ALA A 110 10.10 -0.41 -8.04
N ALA A 111 9.50 0.08 -9.13
CA ALA A 111 9.65 1.47 -9.58
C ALA A 111 9.28 2.53 -8.52
N TRP A 112 8.30 2.22 -7.68
CA TRP A 112 7.88 3.02 -6.53
C TRP A 112 7.85 2.19 -5.24
N GLN A 113 8.86 1.34 -5.07
CA GLN A 113 9.08 0.55 -3.85
C GLN A 113 7.78 -0.10 -3.32
N GLU A 114 7.37 0.20 -2.09
CA GLU A 114 6.17 -0.36 -1.47
C GLU A 114 4.86 0.10 -2.12
N GLU A 115 4.79 1.30 -2.72
CA GLU A 115 3.61 1.78 -3.43
C GLU A 115 3.35 0.92 -4.68
N SER A 116 4.40 0.38 -5.29
CA SER A 116 4.24 -0.58 -6.40
C SER A 116 3.68 -1.94 -5.94
N HIS A 117 4.05 -2.43 -4.76
CA HIS A 117 3.52 -3.70 -4.24
C HIS A 117 2.13 -3.56 -3.59
N LEU A 118 1.74 -2.34 -3.20
CA LEU A 118 0.41 -2.02 -2.70
C LEU A 118 -0.63 -2.02 -3.83
N ASN A 119 -0.24 -1.52 -5.00
CA ASN A 119 -1.06 -1.47 -6.19
C ASN A 119 -1.09 -2.82 -6.90
#